data_AF-A0A1M7PEV1-F1
#
_entry.id   AF-A0A1M7PEV1-F1
#
_cell.length_a   1.000
_cell.length_b   1.000
_cell.length_c   1.000
_cell.angle_alpha   90.00
_cell.angle_beta   90.00
_cell.angle_gamma   90.00
#
_symmetry.space_group_name_H-M   'P 1'
#
loop_
_entity.id
_entity.type
_entity.pdbx_description
1 polymer ?
#
loop_
_entity_poly.entity_id
_entity_poly.type
_entity_poly.pdbx_seq_one_letter_code
_entity_poly.pdbx_strand_id
1 'polypeptide(L)'
;MKNIFNQMHSVEILNRINNLSTNSQPQWGKMNVAQMLAHCSLFQDVATGNASTKRSWLGIIIGKFVKPIFYNDKPLAHNMSTIPTILIVNEKDFETEKENLKQKIIILQNNGPEQCTTQTHPFFGRLTSEQWGKGLYKHLDHHLKQFGV
;
A
#
# COMPACT_ATOMS: atom_id res chain seq x y z
N MET A 1 3.57 -11.73 -10.91
CA MET A 1 3.84 -10.94 -9.68
C MET A 1 3.41 -11.65 -8.41
N LYS A 2 4.02 -11.26 -7.28
CA LYS A 2 3.65 -11.71 -5.92
C LYS A 2 2.32 -11.12 -5.46
N ASN A 3 1.73 -11.73 -4.44
CA ASN A 3 0.41 -11.44 -3.90
C ASN A 3 0.46 -11.51 -2.37
N ILE A 4 -0.04 -10.48 -1.68
CA ILE A 4 0.01 -10.37 -0.22
C ILE A 4 -0.75 -11.50 0.50
N PHE A 5 -1.77 -12.09 -0.15
CA PHE A 5 -2.55 -13.20 0.42
C PHE A 5 -1.78 -14.53 0.50
N ASN A 6 -0.62 -14.62 -0.16
CA ASN A 6 0.28 -15.74 0.01
C ASN A 6 1.17 -15.52 1.23
N GLN A 7 1.15 -16.47 2.16
CA GLN A 7 1.87 -16.37 3.44
C GLN A 7 3.36 -16.09 3.30
N MET A 8 4.03 -16.68 2.29
CA MET A 8 5.46 -16.45 2.09
C MET A 8 5.74 -15.00 1.70
N HIS A 9 4.87 -14.40 0.87
CA HIS A 9 5.03 -13.03 0.42
C HIS A 9 4.73 -12.02 1.54
N SER A 10 3.73 -12.28 2.40
CA SER A 10 3.45 -11.41 3.55
C SER A 10 4.57 -11.47 4.59
N VAL A 11 5.10 -12.66 4.89
CA VAL A 11 6.27 -12.82 5.77
C VAL A 11 7.50 -12.08 5.24
N GLU A 12 7.76 -12.14 3.94
CA GLU A 12 8.84 -11.36 3.31
C GLU A 12 8.67 -9.86 3.54
N ILE A 13 7.47 -9.31 3.33
CA ILE A 13 7.18 -7.90 3.57
C ILE A 13 7.38 -7.54 5.05
N LEU A 14 6.88 -8.35 5.97
CA LEU A 14 7.05 -8.13 7.41
C LEU A 14 8.54 -8.12 7.82
N ASN A 15 9.34 -9.03 7.27
CA ASN A 15 10.78 -9.06 7.51
C ASN A 15 11.49 -7.80 7.00
N ARG A 16 11.11 -7.32 5.82
CA ARG A 16 11.65 -6.07 5.26
C ARG A 16 11.26 -4.85 6.09
N ILE A 17 10.02 -4.80 6.58
CA ILE A 17 9.57 -3.75 7.53
C ILE A 17 10.41 -3.78 8.81
N ASN A 18 10.77 -4.96 9.31
CA ASN A 18 11.60 -5.07 10.53
C ASN A 18 12.99 -4.46 10.37
N ASN A 19 13.55 -4.42 9.16
CA ASN A 19 14.85 -3.80 8.86
C ASN A 19 14.80 -2.26 8.85
N LEU A 20 13.62 -1.64 8.92
CA LEU A 20 13.49 -0.19 9.05
C LEU A 20 13.82 0.29 10.48
N SER A 21 14.36 1.50 10.57
CA SER A 21 14.62 2.22 11.82
C SER A 21 14.23 3.69 11.69
N THR A 22 14.22 4.44 12.80
CA THR A 22 14.02 5.90 12.82
C THR A 22 14.99 6.67 11.92
N ASN A 23 16.18 6.12 11.66
CA ASN A 23 17.21 6.73 10.82
C ASN A 23 17.11 6.35 9.33
N SER A 24 16.20 5.44 8.95
CA SER A 24 16.03 5.02 7.57
C SER A 24 15.63 6.21 6.69
N GLN A 25 16.48 6.54 5.71
CA GLN A 25 16.25 7.64 4.77
C GLN A 25 15.70 7.15 3.43
N PRO A 26 14.77 7.89 2.82
CA PRO A 26 14.29 7.55 1.49
C PRO A 26 15.38 7.80 0.43
N GLN A 27 15.57 6.85 -0.48
CA GLN A 27 16.40 6.99 -1.68
C GLN A 27 15.75 7.89 -2.74
N TRP A 28 14.42 8.00 -2.74
CA TRP A 28 13.64 8.93 -3.56
C TRP A 28 12.35 9.34 -2.85
N GLY A 29 11.66 10.37 -3.34
CA GLY A 29 10.46 10.91 -2.70
C GLY A 29 10.74 11.82 -1.51
N LYS A 30 9.69 12.20 -0.77
CA LYS A 30 9.77 13.21 0.31
C LYS A 30 9.27 12.74 1.68
N MET A 31 8.58 11.59 1.75
CA MET A 31 8.08 11.07 3.03
C MET A 31 9.25 10.53 3.85
N ASN A 32 9.29 10.85 5.15
CA ASN A 32 10.15 10.14 6.08
C ASN A 32 9.60 8.72 6.34
N VAL A 33 10.38 7.88 7.03
CA VAL A 33 10.02 6.47 7.25
C VAL A 33 8.70 6.29 7.99
N ALA A 34 8.41 7.11 9.02
CA ALA A 34 7.16 7.02 9.77
C ALA A 34 5.96 7.44 8.92
N GLN A 35 6.10 8.48 8.11
CA GLN A 35 5.08 8.92 7.15
C GLN A 35 4.82 7.85 6.08
N MET A 36 5.86 7.19 5.58
CA MET A 36 5.73 6.08 4.63
C MET A 36 4.97 4.91 5.24
N LEU A 37 5.27 4.52 6.49
CA LEU A 37 4.57 3.45 7.20
C LEU A 37 3.08 3.78 7.40
N ALA A 38 2.77 5.01 7.81
CA ALA A 38 1.40 5.51 7.92
C ALA A 38 0.66 5.52 6.57
N HIS A 39 1.34 5.95 5.51
CA HIS A 39 0.82 5.94 4.15
C HIS A 39 0.47 4.52 3.67
N CYS A 40 1.37 3.56 3.85
CA CYS A 40 1.13 2.15 3.55
C CYS A 40 -0.05 1.58 4.35
N SER A 41 -0.19 1.99 5.62
CA SER A 41 -1.30 1.55 6.48
C SER A 41 -2.67 1.99 5.94
N LEU A 42 -2.77 3.20 5.37
CA LEU A 42 -4.02 3.67 4.76
C LEU A 42 -4.45 2.81 3.56
N PHE A 43 -3.51 2.30 2.78
CA PHE A 43 -3.84 1.41 1.66
C PHE A 43 -4.45 0.09 2.15
N GLN A 44 -3.99 -0.42 3.29
CA GLN A 44 -4.58 -1.59 3.92
C GLN A 44 -6.00 -1.31 4.38
N ASP A 45 -6.27 -0.15 4.98
CA ASP A 45 -7.61 0.24 5.43
C ASP A 45 -8.60 0.35 4.26
N VAL A 46 -8.14 0.83 3.10
CA VAL A 46 -8.99 0.85 1.91
C VAL A 46 -9.30 -0.57 1.45
N ALA A 47 -8.31 -1.46 1.41
CA ALA A 47 -8.50 -2.83 0.96
C ALA A 47 -9.34 -3.69 1.92
N THR A 48 -9.38 -3.37 3.22
CA THR A 48 -10.24 -4.01 4.21
C THR A 48 -11.60 -3.32 4.36
N GLY A 49 -11.80 -2.17 3.70
CA GLY A 49 -13.04 -1.40 3.77
C GLY A 49 -13.20 -0.54 5.03
N ASN A 50 -12.16 -0.48 5.88
CA ASN A 50 -12.09 0.40 7.06
C ASN A 50 -11.97 1.89 6.68
N ALA A 51 -11.53 2.19 5.47
CA ALA A 51 -11.50 3.53 4.92
C ALA A 51 -12.04 3.54 3.49
N SER A 52 -12.71 4.62 3.11
CA SER A 52 -13.10 4.88 1.72
C SER A 52 -13.05 6.36 1.42
N THR A 53 -12.74 6.70 0.18
CA THR A 53 -12.80 8.08 -0.31
C THR A 53 -13.63 8.15 -1.58
N LYS A 54 -14.24 9.31 -1.83
CA LYS A 54 -15.01 9.53 -3.06
C LYS A 54 -14.10 9.32 -4.27
N ARG A 55 -14.62 8.69 -5.33
CA ARG A 55 -13.86 8.48 -6.55
C ARG A 55 -13.44 9.82 -7.14
N SER A 56 -12.19 9.92 -7.56
CA SER A 56 -11.70 11.08 -8.31
C SER A 56 -12.33 11.07 -9.71
N TRP A 57 -12.78 12.23 -10.20
CA TRP A 57 -13.27 12.40 -11.57
C TRP A 57 -12.24 11.91 -12.60
N LEU A 58 -10.95 12.21 -12.35
CA LEU A 58 -9.86 11.68 -13.16
C LEU A 58 -9.81 10.15 -13.10
N GLY A 59 -9.94 9.56 -11.91
CA GLY A 59 -9.99 8.11 -11.71
C GLY A 59 -11.18 7.43 -12.42
N ILE A 60 -12.29 8.13 -12.64
CA ILE A 60 -13.42 7.61 -13.41
C ILE A 60 -13.06 7.52 -14.90
N ILE A 61 -12.42 8.55 -15.44
CA ILE A 61 -12.08 8.66 -16.87
C ILE A 61 -10.90 7.74 -17.23
N ILE A 62 -9.77 7.87 -16.51
CA ILE A 62 -8.54 7.16 -16.87
C ILE A 62 -8.32 5.86 -16.09
N GLY A 63 -8.94 5.73 -14.91
CA GLY A 63 -8.62 4.66 -13.95
C GLY A 63 -8.78 3.27 -14.53
N LYS A 64 -9.77 3.03 -15.40
CA LYS A 64 -9.97 1.72 -16.06
C LYS A 64 -8.82 1.33 -16.98
N PHE A 65 -8.22 2.31 -17.68
CA PHE A 65 -7.11 2.06 -18.62
C PHE A 65 -5.79 1.83 -17.90
N VAL A 66 -5.55 2.54 -16.80
CA VAL A 66 -4.30 2.42 -16.01
C VAL A 66 -4.39 1.38 -14.90
N LYS A 67 -5.58 0.85 -14.60
CA LYS A 67 -5.83 -0.21 -13.62
C LYS A 67 -4.87 -1.42 -13.73
N PRO A 68 -4.49 -1.92 -14.93
CA PRO A 68 -3.51 -3.00 -15.04
C PRO A 68 -2.13 -2.67 -14.46
N ILE A 69 -1.74 -1.40 -14.37
CA ILE A 69 -0.48 -0.98 -13.74
C ILE A 69 -0.48 -1.35 -12.25
N PHE A 70 -1.64 -1.41 -11.60
CA PHE A 70 -1.74 -1.78 -10.19
C PHE A 70 -1.38 -3.26 -9.93
N TYR A 71 -1.62 -4.16 -10.89
CA TYR A 71 -1.45 -5.62 -10.71
C TYR A 71 -0.67 -6.30 -11.85
N ASN A 72 0.28 -5.60 -12.47
CA ASN A 72 1.25 -6.19 -13.41
C ASN A 72 2.67 -6.23 -12.83
N ASP A 73 3.58 -6.92 -13.53
CA ASP A 73 4.99 -7.04 -13.15
C ASP A 73 5.84 -5.80 -13.46
N LYS A 74 5.30 -4.77 -14.13
CA LYS A 74 6.07 -3.56 -14.46
C LYS A 74 6.36 -2.77 -13.19
N PRO A 75 7.61 -2.35 -12.92
CA PRO A 75 7.89 -1.51 -11.74
C PRO A 75 7.10 -0.20 -11.81
N LEU A 76 6.69 0.31 -10.64
CA LEU A 76 6.13 1.66 -10.56
C LEU A 76 7.25 2.68 -10.77
N ALA A 77 6.97 3.75 -11.51
CA ALA A 77 7.92 4.84 -11.68
C ALA A 77 8.27 5.46 -10.31
N HIS A 78 9.54 5.85 -10.14
CA HIS A 78 9.92 6.62 -8.97
C HIS A 78 9.22 8.00 -9.01
N ASN A 79 8.80 8.51 -7.85
CA ASN A 79 8.14 9.81 -7.69
C ASN A 79 6.78 9.97 -8.39
N MET A 80 5.97 8.90 -8.51
CA MET A 80 4.57 9.09 -8.88
C MET A 80 3.88 9.99 -7.86
N SER A 81 3.18 11.03 -8.32
CA SER A 81 2.45 11.94 -7.44
C SER A 81 1.41 11.19 -6.62
N THR A 82 1.55 11.28 -5.30
CA THR A 82 0.53 10.86 -4.36
C THR A 82 -0.68 11.78 -4.48
N ILE A 83 -1.90 11.22 -4.48
CA ILE A 83 -3.12 12.04 -4.46
C ILE A 83 -3.14 12.85 -3.15
N PRO A 84 -3.46 14.16 -3.15
CA PRO A 84 -3.38 15.01 -1.96
C PRO A 84 -4.12 14.47 -0.73
N THR A 85 -5.20 13.72 -0.93
CA THR A 85 -6.06 13.17 0.12
C THR A 85 -5.41 12.09 0.99
N ILE A 86 -4.24 11.56 0.59
CA ILE A 86 -3.49 10.54 1.34
C ILE A 86 -2.04 11.01 1.63
N LEU A 87 -1.81 12.32 1.51
CA LEU A 87 -0.54 12.94 1.86
C LEU A 87 -0.45 13.04 3.39
N ILE A 88 0.54 12.36 3.98
CA ILE A 88 0.82 12.48 5.41
C ILE A 88 1.77 13.67 5.61
N VAL A 89 1.21 14.80 6.03
CA VAL A 89 1.99 16.04 6.28
C VAL A 89 2.41 16.21 7.74
N ASN A 90 1.72 15.55 8.66
CA ASN A 90 1.99 15.66 10.09
C ASN A 90 3.14 14.73 10.50
N GLU A 91 3.79 15.06 11.61
CA GLU A 91 4.75 14.18 12.26
C GLU A 91 4.08 12.89 12.72
N LYS A 92 4.84 11.80 12.66
CA LYS A 92 4.39 10.44 12.96
C LYS A 92 5.43 9.76 13.84
N ASP A 93 4.94 9.03 14.85
CA ASP A 93 5.79 8.19 15.68
C ASP A 93 6.16 6.90 14.93
N PHE A 94 7.46 6.61 14.83
CA PHE A 94 7.97 5.51 14.02
C PHE A 94 7.52 4.15 14.53
N GLU A 95 7.66 3.88 15.83
CA GLU A 95 7.35 2.56 16.40
C GLU A 95 5.84 2.27 16.32
N THR A 96 5.01 3.27 16.62
CA THR A 96 3.55 3.18 16.48
C THR A 96 3.14 2.86 15.04
N GLU A 97 3.66 3.60 14.05
CA GLU A 97 3.28 3.37 12.65
C GLU A 97 3.84 2.05 12.09
N LYS A 98 5.03 1.62 12.57
CA LYS A 98 5.61 0.31 12.22
C LYS A 98 4.72 -0.83 12.70
N GLU A 99 4.32 -0.79 13.96
CA GLU A 99 3.48 -1.84 14.53
C GLU A 99 2.07 -1.82 13.93
N ASN A 100 1.48 -0.64 13.72
CA ASN A 100 0.19 -0.49 13.04
C ASN A 100 0.19 -1.15 11.65
N LEU A 101 1.21 -0.87 10.83
CA LEU A 101 1.29 -1.45 9.49
C LEU A 101 1.42 -2.99 9.55
N LYS A 102 2.30 -3.50 10.43
CA LYS A 102 2.49 -4.94 10.61
C LYS A 102 1.19 -5.63 11.01
N GLN A 103 0.47 -5.10 12.00
CA GLN A 103 -0.80 -5.66 12.46
C GLN A 103 -1.85 -5.67 11.34
N LYS A 104 -1.96 -4.60 10.55
CA LYS A 104 -2.88 -4.57 9.40
C LYS A 104 -2.54 -5.61 8.34
N ILE A 105 -1.26 -5.84 8.04
CA ILE A 105 -0.82 -6.89 7.12
C ILE A 105 -1.19 -8.28 7.66
N ILE A 106 -0.96 -8.53 8.96
CA ILE A 106 -1.29 -9.80 9.62
C ILE A 106 -2.81 -10.05 9.59
N ILE A 107 -3.62 -9.05 9.94
CA ILE A 107 -5.08 -9.14 9.91
C ILE A 107 -5.58 -9.40 8.49
N LEU A 108 -5.08 -8.65 7.50
CA LEU A 108 -5.43 -8.86 6.10
C LEU A 108 -5.11 -10.29 5.66
N GLN A 109 -3.94 -10.79 6.05
CA GLN A 109 -3.49 -12.14 5.69
C GLN A 109 -4.35 -13.22 6.34
N ASN A 110 -4.66 -13.08 7.63
CA ASN A 110 -5.48 -14.04 8.37
C ASN A 110 -6.94 -14.08 7.88
N ASN A 111 -7.47 -12.92 7.49
CA ASN A 111 -8.84 -12.81 6.97
C ASN A 111 -8.98 -13.40 5.56
N GLY A 112 -7.88 -13.47 4.80
CA GLY A 112 -7.87 -14.06 3.47
C GLY A 112 -8.53 -13.18 2.38
N PRO A 113 -8.44 -13.61 1.12
CA PRO A 113 -8.97 -12.87 -0.03
C PRO A 113 -10.50 -12.73 -0.03
N GLU A 114 -11.24 -13.61 0.65
CA GLU A 114 -12.70 -13.60 0.72
C GLU A 114 -13.24 -12.41 1.51
N GLN A 115 -12.46 -11.91 2.46
CA GLN A 115 -12.81 -10.76 3.30
C GLN A 115 -12.27 -9.43 2.75
N CYS A 116 -11.66 -9.45 1.57
CA CYS A 116 -11.22 -8.23 0.90
C CYS A 116 -12.44 -7.40 0.48
N THR A 117 -12.33 -6.07 0.58
CA THR A 117 -13.43 -5.17 0.33
C THR A 117 -14.05 -5.35 -1.06
N THR A 118 -15.37 -5.27 -1.13
CA THR A 118 -16.12 -5.16 -2.39
C THR A 118 -16.31 -3.71 -2.82
N GLN A 119 -15.84 -2.76 -1.99
CA GLN A 119 -15.94 -1.33 -2.29
C GLN A 119 -15.10 -0.95 -3.51
N THR A 120 -15.54 0.11 -4.18
CA THR A 120 -14.87 0.60 -5.39
C THR A 120 -13.62 1.37 -5.02
N HIS A 121 -12.46 0.97 -5.55
CA HIS A 121 -11.22 1.71 -5.33
C HIS A 121 -11.38 3.17 -5.84
N PRO A 122 -11.00 4.19 -5.04
CA PRO A 122 -11.20 5.60 -5.39
C PRO A 122 -10.65 5.99 -6.78
N PHE A 123 -9.45 5.50 -7.10
CA PHE A 123 -8.82 5.66 -8.41
C PHE A 123 -9.16 4.54 -9.42
N PHE A 124 -8.79 3.27 -9.14
CA PHE A 124 -8.86 2.17 -10.12
C PHE A 124 -10.24 1.54 -10.35
N GLY A 125 -11.27 1.94 -9.59
CA GLY A 125 -12.59 1.32 -9.69
C GLY A 125 -12.65 -0.06 -9.01
N ARG A 126 -13.60 -0.92 -9.40
CA ARG A 126 -13.79 -2.22 -8.76
C ARG A 126 -12.57 -3.12 -9.02
N LEU A 127 -11.98 -3.69 -7.98
CA LEU A 127 -10.88 -4.65 -8.05
C LEU A 127 -11.37 -6.02 -7.55
N THR A 128 -10.83 -7.11 -8.11
CA THR A 128 -10.99 -8.44 -7.50
C THR A 128 -10.06 -8.55 -6.28
N SER A 129 -10.33 -9.49 -5.38
CA SER A 129 -9.44 -9.78 -4.24
C SER A 129 -8.01 -10.10 -4.70
N GLU A 130 -7.87 -10.86 -5.80
CA GLU A 130 -6.56 -11.13 -6.41
C GLU A 130 -5.86 -9.84 -6.88
N GLN A 131 -6.59 -8.91 -7.52
CA GLN A 131 -6.03 -7.63 -7.97
C GLN A 131 -5.65 -6.74 -6.79
N TRP A 132 -6.45 -6.73 -5.72
CA TRP A 132 -6.12 -6.08 -4.46
C TRP A 132 -4.84 -6.64 -3.87
N GLY A 133 -4.76 -7.96 -3.68
CA GLY A 133 -3.61 -8.58 -3.02
C GLY A 133 -2.31 -8.39 -3.80
N LYS A 134 -2.37 -8.42 -5.13
CA LYS A 134 -1.26 -8.08 -6.02
C LYS A 134 -0.83 -6.61 -5.87
N GLY A 135 -1.78 -5.68 -5.93
CA GLY A 135 -1.47 -4.27 -5.86
C GLY A 135 -0.98 -3.79 -4.49
N LEU A 136 -1.50 -4.37 -3.40
CA LEU A 136 -1.01 -4.13 -2.04
C LEU A 136 0.45 -4.59 -1.89
N TYR A 137 0.77 -5.82 -2.35
CA TYR A 137 2.15 -6.29 -2.34
C TYR A 137 3.05 -5.35 -3.14
N LYS A 138 2.63 -4.95 -4.34
CA LYS A 138 3.40 -4.08 -5.22
C LYS A 138 3.62 -2.69 -4.63
N HIS A 139 2.62 -2.13 -3.95
CA HIS A 139 2.69 -0.84 -3.27
C HIS A 139 3.66 -0.89 -2.08
N LEU A 140 3.56 -1.93 -1.24
CA LEU A 140 4.50 -2.17 -0.16
C LEU A 140 5.93 -2.37 -0.69
N ASP A 141 6.12 -3.20 -1.71
CA ASP A 141 7.42 -3.45 -2.33
C ASP A 141 8.06 -2.17 -2.87
N HIS A 142 7.28 -1.31 -3.52
CA HIS A 142 7.75 -0.01 -4.00
C HIS A 142 8.28 0.87 -2.86
N HIS A 143 7.51 0.99 -1.78
CA HIS A 143 7.91 1.83 -0.65
C HIS A 143 9.02 1.22 0.20
N LEU A 144 9.13 -0.10 0.29
CA LEU A 144 10.26 -0.73 0.98
C LEU A 144 11.55 -0.54 0.18
N LYS A 145 11.50 -0.71 -1.16
CA LYS A 145 12.62 -0.37 -2.04
C LYS A 145 13.02 1.10 -1.96
N GLN A 146 12.05 2.01 -1.79
CA GLN A 146 12.31 3.43 -1.57
C GLN A 146 13.22 3.67 -0.36
N PHE A 147 13.20 2.80 0.65
CA PHE A 147 14.05 2.89 1.83
C PHE A 147 15.20 1.87 1.81
N GLY A 148 15.46 1.24 0.66
CA GLY A 148 16.56 0.30 0.47
C GLY A 148 16.39 -1.05 1.17
N VAL A 149 15.16 -1.42 1.58
CA VAL A 149 14.84 -2.71 2.23
C VAL A 149 13.93 -3.58 1.40
#